data_AF-A0A6I4V7M4-F1
#
_entry.id   AF-A0A6I4V7M4-F1
#
_cell.length_a   1.000
_cell.length_b   1.000
_cell.length_c   1.000
_cell.angle_alpha   90.00
_cell.angle_beta   90.00
_cell.angle_gamma   90.00
#
_symmetry.space_group_name_H-M   'P 1'
#
loop_
_entity.id
_entity.type
_entity.pdbx_description
1 polymer ?
#
loop_
_entity_poly.entity_id
_entity_poly.type
_entity_poly.pdbx_seq_one_letter_code
_entity_poly.pdbx_strand_id
1 'polypeptide(L)'
;MAPFLLILAGTALSGCVAKTALDVVTAPVKVAGKAVDLATTSQSEADEKRGRELRKREERLGKLERRYADQIDDCRGGDEDACEKARESYDEMQAIIPTIPAEPDPRT
;
A
#
# COMPACT_ATOMS: atom_id res chain seq x y z
N MET A 1 1.79 70.46 -9.75
CA MET A 1 1.18 69.35 -9.00
C MET A 1 1.50 68.05 -9.72
N ALA A 2 2.67 67.45 -9.50
CA ALA A 2 3.04 66.17 -10.15
C ALA A 2 4.16 65.33 -9.47
N PRO A 3 4.65 65.57 -8.22
CA PRO A 3 5.68 64.68 -7.66
C PRO A 3 5.12 63.53 -6.80
N PHE A 4 3.81 63.49 -6.53
CA PHE A 4 3.23 62.52 -5.57
C PHE A 4 2.89 61.15 -6.19
N LEU A 5 2.80 61.05 -7.51
CA LEU A 5 2.41 59.81 -8.21
C LEU A 5 3.56 58.80 -8.40
N LEU A 6 4.82 59.22 -8.25
CA LEU A 6 6.00 58.36 -8.43
C LEU A 6 6.33 57.53 -7.18
N ILE A 7 5.94 58.00 -6.00
CA ILE A 7 6.21 57.33 -4.71
C ILE A 7 5.23 56.16 -4.48
N LEU A 8 3.99 56.27 -4.97
CA LEU A 8 2.97 55.22 -4.82
C LEU A 8 3.23 53.99 -5.72
N ALA A 9 3.89 54.19 -6.87
CA ALA A 9 4.23 53.10 -7.79
C ALA A 9 5.38 52.23 -7.24
N GLY A 10 6.35 52.83 -6.53
CA GLY A 10 7.47 52.10 -5.92
C GLY A 10 7.07 51.20 -4.75
N THR A 11 6.06 51.59 -3.97
CA THR A 11 5.59 50.79 -2.83
C THR A 11 4.73 49.60 -3.27
N ALA A 12 3.99 49.72 -4.37
CA ALA A 12 3.24 48.59 -4.94
C ALA A 12 4.15 47.46 -5.45
N LEU A 13 5.32 47.80 -6.03
CA LEU A 13 6.32 46.80 -6.42
C LEU A 13 7.04 46.18 -5.21
N SER A 14 7.23 46.93 -4.13
CA SER A 14 7.86 46.41 -2.90
C SER A 14 7.06 45.26 -2.28
N GLY A 15 5.73 45.27 -2.42
CA GLY A 15 4.86 44.18 -1.97
C GLY A 15 4.99 42.89 -2.80
N CYS A 16 5.28 43.00 -4.10
CA CYS A 16 5.52 41.84 -4.95
C CYS A 16 6.89 41.21 -4.64
N VAL A 17 7.94 42.03 -4.50
CA VAL A 17 9.30 41.56 -4.20
C VAL A 17 9.36 40.89 -2.82
N ALA A 18 8.68 41.46 -1.82
CA ALA A 18 8.59 40.87 -0.48
C ALA A 18 7.90 39.49 -0.48
N LYS A 19 6.85 39.33 -1.29
CA LYS A 19 6.13 38.05 -1.40
C LYS A 19 6.96 36.98 -2.11
N THR A 20 7.66 37.34 -3.20
CA THR A 20 8.61 36.44 -3.85
C THR A 20 9.79 36.07 -2.97
N ALA A 21 10.34 37.00 -2.18
CA ALA A 21 11.43 36.70 -1.26
C ALA A 21 10.97 35.75 -0.14
N LEU A 22 9.78 35.97 0.43
CA LEU A 22 9.18 35.08 1.43
C LEU A 22 8.84 33.70 0.85
N ASP A 23 8.33 33.64 -0.38
CA ASP A 23 8.08 32.36 -1.06
C ASP A 23 9.39 31.64 -1.41
N VAL A 24 10.46 32.33 -1.78
CA VAL A 24 11.79 31.71 -2.02
C VAL A 24 12.39 31.16 -0.72
N VAL A 25 12.18 31.83 0.41
CA VAL A 25 12.67 31.36 1.72
C VAL A 25 11.82 30.21 2.26
N THR A 26 10.52 30.20 1.99
CA THR A 26 9.61 29.14 2.48
C THR A 26 9.41 27.98 1.49
N ALA A 27 9.74 28.17 0.21
CA ALA A 27 9.75 27.13 -0.82
C ALA A 27 10.60 25.91 -0.44
N PRO A 28 11.87 26.03 0.02
CA PRO A 28 12.67 24.87 0.37
C PRO A 28 12.08 24.08 1.54
N VAL A 29 11.49 24.74 2.55
CA VAL A 29 10.84 24.06 3.69
C VAL A 29 9.59 23.30 3.24
N LYS A 30 8.76 23.91 2.36
CA LYS A 30 7.55 23.26 1.81
C LYS A 30 7.88 22.11 0.87
N VAL A 31 8.94 22.24 0.06
CA VAL A 31 9.38 21.19 -0.88
C VAL A 31 10.06 20.05 -0.13
N ALA A 32 10.92 20.34 0.85
CA ALA A 32 11.54 19.33 1.70
C ALA A 32 10.51 18.55 2.52
N GLY A 33 9.50 19.22 3.11
CA GLY A 33 8.43 18.55 3.85
C GLY A 33 7.63 17.55 2.99
N LYS A 34 7.25 17.95 1.77
CA LYS A 34 6.55 17.05 0.83
C LYS A 34 7.42 15.92 0.29
N ALA A 35 8.72 16.15 0.12
CA ALA A 35 9.66 15.11 -0.30
C ALA A 35 9.88 14.07 0.79
N VAL A 36 9.93 14.49 2.06
CA VAL A 36 10.07 13.60 3.21
C VAL A 36 8.83 12.73 3.40
N ASP A 37 7.62 13.26 3.22
CA ASP A 37 6.38 12.48 3.33
C ASP A 37 6.24 11.41 2.22
N LEU A 38 6.74 11.66 1.01
CA LEU A 38 6.76 10.66 -0.08
C LEU A 38 7.93 9.67 0.04
N ALA A 39 9.05 10.09 0.61
CA ALA A 39 10.20 9.22 0.87
C ALA A 39 10.02 8.36 2.13
N THR A 40 9.07 8.71 3.00
CA THR A 40 8.83 8.04 4.27
C THR A 40 7.39 7.53 4.30
N THR A 41 7.06 6.53 3.47
CA THR A 41 5.98 5.62 3.87
C THR A 41 6.39 5.10 5.24
N SER A 42 5.67 5.47 6.30
CA SER A 42 6.06 5.04 7.65
C SER A 42 6.12 3.52 7.66
N GLN A 43 7.16 2.94 8.27
CA GLN A 43 7.29 1.48 8.40
C GLN A 43 6.00 0.84 8.92
N SER A 44 5.30 1.55 9.82
CA SER A 44 3.98 1.16 10.34
C SER A 44 2.90 1.01 9.26
N GLU A 45 2.86 1.87 8.24
CA GLU A 45 1.88 1.77 7.14
C GLU A 45 2.22 0.60 6.20
N ALA A 46 3.51 0.39 5.92
CA ALA A 46 4.00 -0.73 5.14
C ALA A 46 3.72 -2.08 5.84
N ASP A 47 3.97 -2.15 7.16
CA ASP A 47 3.72 -3.33 7.99
C ASP A 47 2.22 -3.62 8.09
N GLU A 48 1.38 -2.59 8.26
CA GLU A 48 -0.06 -2.78 8.29
C GLU A 48 -0.60 -3.30 6.94
N LYS A 49 -0.10 -2.77 5.82
CA LYS A 49 -0.44 -3.27 4.48
C LYS A 49 -0.01 -4.72 4.30
N ARG A 50 1.22 -5.04 4.68
CA ARG A 50 1.75 -6.42 4.63
C ARG A 50 0.89 -7.36 5.47
N GLY A 51 0.55 -6.98 6.70
CA GLY A 51 -0.30 -7.80 7.58
C GLY A 51 -1.72 -8.00 7.02
N ARG A 52 -2.29 -7.00 6.34
CA ARG A 52 -3.58 -7.17 5.62
C ARG A 52 -3.46 -8.14 4.45
N GLU A 53 -2.38 -8.08 3.67
CA GLU A 53 -2.16 -8.99 2.56
C GLU A 53 -1.95 -10.44 3.03
N LEU A 54 -1.22 -10.65 4.12
CA LEU A 54 -1.01 -11.97 4.73
C LEU A 54 -2.34 -12.59 5.19
N ARG A 55 -3.16 -11.84 5.95
CA ARG A 55 -4.48 -12.33 6.39
C ARG A 55 -5.38 -12.74 5.23
N LYS A 56 -5.33 -12.01 4.10
CA LYS A 56 -6.09 -12.37 2.89
C LYS A 56 -5.58 -13.67 2.25
N ARG A 57 -4.27 -13.90 2.26
CA ARG A 57 -3.67 -15.14 1.73
C ARG A 57 -4.04 -16.34 2.60
N GLU A 58 -3.95 -16.20 3.92
CA GLU A 58 -4.38 -17.21 4.88
C GLU A 58 -5.87 -17.54 4.74
N GLU A 59 -6.72 -16.51 4.63
CA GLU A 59 -8.16 -16.71 4.42
C GLU A 59 -8.45 -17.44 3.10
N ARG A 60 -7.72 -17.09 2.03
CA ARG A 60 -7.84 -17.78 0.74
C ARG A 60 -7.40 -19.23 0.84
N LEU A 61 -6.27 -19.51 1.50
CA LEU A 61 -5.79 -20.87 1.72
C LEU A 61 -6.82 -21.69 2.50
N GLY A 62 -7.34 -21.18 3.63
CA GLY A 62 -8.35 -21.89 4.41
C GLY A 62 -9.68 -22.12 3.67
N LYS A 63 -10.04 -21.24 2.73
CA LYS A 63 -11.18 -21.48 1.82
C LYS A 63 -10.90 -22.61 0.83
N LEU A 64 -9.69 -22.64 0.26
CA LEU A 64 -9.26 -23.70 -0.66
C LEU A 64 -9.17 -25.05 0.04
N GLU A 65 -8.65 -25.10 1.26
CA GLU A 65 -8.56 -26.34 2.05
C GLU A 65 -9.94 -26.95 2.31
N ARG A 66 -10.93 -26.13 2.71
CA ARG A 66 -12.31 -26.61 2.87
C ARG A 66 -12.90 -27.13 1.57
N ARG A 67 -12.74 -26.36 0.49
CA ARG A 67 -13.21 -26.77 -0.85
C ARG A 67 -12.55 -28.08 -1.29
N TYR A 68 -11.24 -28.21 -1.10
CA TYR A 68 -10.49 -29.42 -1.42
C TYR A 68 -11.01 -30.62 -0.63
N ALA A 69 -11.29 -30.45 0.68
CA ALA A 69 -11.88 -31.49 1.51
C ALA A 69 -13.25 -31.96 0.99
N ASP A 70 -14.13 -31.03 0.62
CA ASP A 70 -15.43 -31.37 0.04
C ASP A 70 -15.27 -32.14 -1.29
N GLN A 71 -14.41 -31.63 -2.18
CA GLN A 71 -14.19 -32.24 -3.51
C GLN A 71 -13.53 -33.61 -3.42
N ILE A 72 -12.63 -33.85 -2.47
CA ILE A 72 -12.00 -35.16 -2.32
C ILE A 72 -12.98 -36.20 -1.77
N ASP A 73 -13.94 -35.77 -0.94
CA ASP A 73 -15.00 -36.65 -0.45
C ASP A 73 -15.99 -37.01 -1.57
N ASP A 74 -16.39 -36.04 -2.41
CA ASP A 74 -17.20 -36.30 -3.61
C ASP A 74 -16.46 -37.19 -4.63
N CYS A 75 -15.16 -36.95 -4.83
CA CYS A 75 -14.29 -37.78 -5.67
C CYS A 75 -14.26 -39.24 -5.18
N ARG A 76 -14.13 -39.45 -3.87
CA ARG A 76 -14.20 -40.78 -3.27
C ARG A 76 -15.59 -41.43 -3.42
N GLY A 77 -16.63 -40.61 -3.54
CA GLY A 77 -17.99 -41.02 -3.87
C GLY A 77 -18.19 -41.45 -5.33
N GLY A 78 -17.19 -41.26 -6.20
CA GLY A 78 -17.21 -41.67 -7.61
C GLY A 78 -17.48 -40.55 -8.61
N ASP A 79 -17.49 -39.28 -8.17
CA ASP A 79 -17.59 -38.12 -9.07
C ASP A 79 -16.22 -37.82 -9.69
N GLU A 80 -16.06 -38.15 -10.98
CA GLU A 80 -14.82 -37.93 -11.74
C GLU A 80 -14.48 -36.44 -11.89
N ASP A 81 -15.49 -35.57 -12.07
CA ASP A 81 -15.31 -34.11 -12.18
C ASP A 81 -14.82 -33.54 -10.84
N ALA A 82 -15.35 -34.04 -9.72
CA ALA A 82 -14.88 -33.66 -8.39
C ALA A 82 -13.41 -34.05 -8.16
N CYS A 83 -12.98 -35.20 -8.69
CA CYS A 83 -11.58 -35.59 -8.65
C CYS A 83 -10.67 -34.63 -9.42
N GLU A 84 -11.11 -34.13 -10.58
CA GLU A 84 -10.37 -33.11 -11.33
C GLU A 84 -10.28 -31.80 -10.56
N LYS A 85 -11.41 -31.28 -10.06
CA LYS A 85 -11.44 -30.02 -9.30
C LYS A 85 -10.65 -30.10 -7.98
N ALA A 86 -10.61 -31.27 -7.34
CA ALA A 86 -9.76 -31.51 -6.17
C ALA A 86 -8.27 -31.34 -6.52
N ARG A 87 -7.82 -31.83 -7.69
CA ARG A 87 -6.43 -31.64 -8.14
C ARG A 87 -6.14 -30.18 -8.42
N GLU A 88 -7.01 -29.47 -9.12
CA GLU A 88 -6.85 -28.03 -9.38
C GLU A 88 -6.77 -27.23 -8.08
N SER A 89 -7.65 -27.53 -7.12
CA SER A 89 -7.65 -26.88 -5.81
C SER A 89 -6.37 -27.17 -5.04
N TYR A 90 -5.85 -28.40 -5.14
CA TYR A 90 -4.57 -28.76 -4.54
C TYR A 90 -3.40 -27.97 -5.15
N ASP A 91 -3.36 -27.85 -6.48
CA ASP A 91 -2.32 -27.09 -7.17
C ASP A 91 -2.38 -25.59 -6.79
N GLU A 92 -3.58 -25.03 -6.66
CA GLU A 92 -3.78 -23.66 -6.18
C GLU A 92 -3.28 -23.49 -4.73
N MET A 93 -3.54 -24.46 -3.85
CA MET A 93 -2.99 -24.45 -2.49
C MET A 93 -1.46 -24.49 -2.50
N GLN A 94 -0.85 -25.39 -3.30
CA GLN A 94 0.62 -25.50 -3.41
C GLN A 94 1.27 -24.21 -3.93
N ALA A 95 0.58 -23.43 -4.76
CA ALA A 95 1.06 -22.13 -5.19
C ALA A 95 1.00 -21.04 -4.09
N ILE A 96 0.06 -21.15 -3.14
CA ILE A 96 -0.15 -20.14 -2.08
C ILE A 96 0.68 -20.43 -0.84
N ILE A 97 0.77 -21.70 -0.40
CA ILE A 97 1.49 -22.13 0.81
C ILE A 97 2.88 -21.47 0.96
N PRO A 98 3.78 -21.46 -0.05
CA PRO A 98 5.12 -20.86 0.10
C PRO A 98 5.12 -19.35 0.27
N THR A 99 3.98 -18.67 0.01
CA THR A 99 3.84 -17.22 0.15
C THR A 99 3.38 -16.78 1.54
N ILE A 100 3.03 -17.73 2.42
CA ILE A 100 2.61 -17.50 3.79
C ILE A 100 3.80 -17.83 4.72
N PRO A 101 4.24 -16.91 5.59
CA PRO A 101 5.30 -17.19 6.55
C PRO A 101 4.90 -18.34 7.48
N ALA A 102 5.81 -19.29 7.71
CA ALA A 102 5.62 -20.30 8.74
C ALA A 102 5.76 -19.67 10.13
N GLU A 103 4.84 -19.98 11.03
CA GLU A 103 5.04 -19.67 12.45
C GLU A 103 6.24 -20.46 12.98
N PRO A 104 7.16 -19.83 13.73
CA PRO A 104 8.25 -20.55 14.37
C PRO A 104 7.70 -21.54 15.39
N ASP A 105 8.27 -22.76 15.44
CA ASP A 105 7.88 -23.75 16.45
C ASP A 105 8.22 -23.19 17.84
N PRO A 106 7.24 -23.02 18.75
CA PRO A 106 7.51 -22.54 20.10
C PRO A 106 8.40 -23.49 20.93
N ARG A 107 8.75 -24.68 20.40
CA ARG A 107 9.58 -25.69 21.05
C ARG A 107 11.04 -25.73 20.57
N THR A 108 11.43 -24.94 19.56
CA THR A 108 12.81 -24.88 19.04
C THR A 108 13.57 -23.65 19.52
#